data_AF-A0A176EBG7-F1
#
_entry.id   AF-A0A176EBG7-F1
#
_cell.length_a   1.000
_cell.length_b   1.000
_cell.length_c   1.000
_cell.angle_alpha   90.00
_cell.angle_beta   90.00
_cell.angle_gamma   90.00
#
_symmetry.space_group_name_H-M   'P 1'
#
loop_
_entity.id
_entity.type
_entity.pdbx_description
1 polymer ?
#
loop_
_entity_poly.entity_id
_entity_poly.type
_entity_poly.pdbx_seq_one_letter_code
_entity_poly.pdbx_strand_id
1 'polypeptide(L)'
;MALAATSCDRPLLYPECELMAQITGMDLILLRFDALHGASFDVLLNEASEWLNHYVAWRLDLSSLWLIPCAGSGPYFRLSSDGLEPCELPPFETGYQRYAGIMRAAEKPSFEGGY
;
A
#
# COMPACT_ATOMS: atom_id res chain seq x y z
N MET A 1 -1.92 12.99 1.60
CA MET A 1 -2.38 11.59 1.48
C MET A 1 -3.38 11.30 2.58
N ALA A 2 -4.47 10.59 2.27
CA ALA A 2 -5.45 10.08 3.23
C ALA A 2 -5.33 8.55 3.37
N LEU A 3 -5.66 8.03 4.55
CA LEU A 3 -5.69 6.59 4.84
C LEU A 3 -7.10 6.21 5.31
N ALA A 4 -7.69 5.23 4.66
CA ALA A 4 -8.89 4.54 5.10
C ALA A 4 -8.58 3.07 5.39
N ALA A 5 -9.39 2.43 6.22
CA ALA A 5 -9.20 1.02 6.57
C ALA A 5 -10.52 0.27 6.61
N THR A 6 -10.52 -0.97 6.14
CA THR A 6 -11.67 -1.88 6.21
C THR A 6 -11.23 -3.33 6.31
N SER A 7 -12.07 -4.16 6.92
CA SER A 7 -11.92 -5.62 6.89
C SER A 7 -12.81 -6.28 5.83
N CYS A 8 -13.49 -5.49 5.01
CA CYS A 8 -14.38 -6.00 3.97
C CYS A 8 -13.64 -6.18 2.65
N ASP A 9 -14.19 -7.07 1.82
CA ASP A 9 -13.70 -7.29 0.46
C ASP A 9 -14.00 -6.12 -0.48
N ARG A 10 -13.31 -6.13 -1.61
CA ARG A 10 -13.56 -5.22 -2.74
C ARG A 10 -14.97 -5.47 -3.30
N PRO A 11 -15.72 -4.43 -3.72
CA PRO A 11 -15.32 -3.03 -3.85
C PRO A 11 -15.75 -2.13 -2.67
N LEU A 12 -16.04 -2.68 -1.49
CA LEU A 12 -16.59 -1.86 -0.39
C LEU A 12 -15.61 -0.74 0.01
N LEU A 13 -16.15 0.45 0.28
CA LEU A 13 -15.46 1.72 0.55
C LEU A 13 -14.80 2.44 -0.64
N TYR A 14 -14.83 1.87 -1.85
CA TYR A 14 -14.29 2.61 -3.01
C TYR A 14 -15.04 3.93 -3.28
N PRO A 15 -16.38 3.98 -3.35
CA PRO A 15 -17.08 5.23 -3.66
C PRO A 15 -16.84 6.34 -2.63
N GLU A 16 -16.81 6.00 -1.34
CA GLU A 16 -16.54 6.96 -0.27
C GLU A 16 -15.10 7.48 -0.33
N CYS A 17 -14.16 6.61 -0.67
CA CYS A 17 -12.77 6.98 -0.85
C CYS A 17 -12.57 7.85 -2.10
N GLU A 18 -13.20 7.52 -3.22
CA GLU A 18 -13.18 8.32 -4.44
C GLU A 18 -13.73 9.72 -4.20
N LEU A 19 -14.87 9.83 -3.50
CA LEU A 19 -15.44 11.13 -3.11
C LEU A 19 -14.49 11.92 -2.21
N MET A 20 -13.84 11.26 -1.25
CA MET A 20 -12.87 11.90 -0.37
C MET A 20 -11.64 12.39 -1.14
N ALA A 21 -11.10 11.59 -2.07
CA ALA A 21 -9.98 11.98 -2.92
C ALA A 21 -10.35 13.19 -3.79
N GLN A 22 -11.55 13.20 -4.38
CA GLN A 22 -12.05 14.34 -5.17
C GLN A 22 -12.20 15.63 -4.36
N ILE A 23 -12.70 15.54 -3.13
CA ILE A 23 -12.91 16.72 -2.27
C ILE A 23 -11.57 17.28 -1.77
N THR A 24 -10.63 16.38 -1.44
CA THR A 24 -9.37 16.76 -0.77
C THR A 24 -8.21 17.00 -1.73
N GLY A 25 -8.28 16.50 -2.96
CA GLY A 25 -7.16 16.51 -3.91
C GLY A 25 -5.96 15.69 -3.44
N MET A 26 -6.18 14.66 -2.61
CA MET A 26 -5.12 13.84 -2.02
C MET A 26 -5.11 12.43 -2.61
N ASP A 27 -3.92 11.84 -2.70
CA ASP A 27 -3.79 10.38 -2.86
C ASP A 27 -4.44 9.66 -1.68
N LEU A 28 -5.04 8.52 -1.96
CA LEU A 28 -5.74 7.70 -0.98
C LEU A 28 -5.16 6.30 -0.94
N ILE A 29 -4.88 5.82 0.27
CA ILE A 29 -4.59 4.42 0.56
C ILE A 29 -5.78 3.82 1.28
N LEU A 30 -6.33 2.73 0.75
CA LEU A 30 -7.30 1.89 1.43
C LEU A 30 -6.60 0.62 1.92
N LEU A 31 -6.40 0.54 3.24
CA LEU A 31 -5.92 -0.66 3.91
C LEU A 31 -7.07 -1.66 4.01
N ARG A 32 -6.84 -2.88 3.52
CA ARG A 32 -7.74 -4.02 3.67
C ARG A 32 -7.11 -5.10 4.52
N PHE A 33 -7.69 -5.36 5.68
CA PHE A 33 -7.23 -6.42 6.56
C PHE A 33 -8.05 -7.69 6.36
N ASP A 34 -7.36 -8.79 6.08
CA ASP A 34 -7.91 -10.13 6.05
C ASP A 34 -7.17 -11.04 7.05
N ALA A 35 -7.91 -11.84 7.81
CA ALA A 35 -7.32 -12.65 8.88
C ALA A 35 -6.43 -13.80 8.36
N LEU A 36 -6.65 -14.26 7.13
CA LEU A 36 -5.91 -15.36 6.51
C LEU A 36 -4.67 -14.86 5.76
N HIS A 37 -4.79 -13.73 5.07
CA HIS A 37 -3.79 -13.20 4.15
C HIS A 37 -3.04 -11.98 4.69
N GLY A 38 -3.50 -11.40 5.80
CA GLY A 38 -2.94 -10.18 6.39
C GLY A 38 -3.47 -8.91 5.72
N ALA A 39 -2.69 -7.85 5.77
CA ALA A 39 -3.06 -6.58 5.17
C ALA A 39 -2.67 -6.50 3.70
N SER A 40 -3.59 -5.99 2.89
CA SER A 40 -3.33 -5.49 1.53
C SER A 40 -3.73 -4.03 1.43
N PHE A 41 -3.25 -3.36 0.39
CA PHE A 41 -3.48 -1.94 0.17
C PHE A 41 -3.99 -1.74 -1.24
N ASP A 42 -5.02 -0.91 -1.38
CA ASP A 42 -5.45 -0.37 -2.65
C ASP A 42 -5.10 1.12 -2.68
N VAL A 43 -4.59 1.63 -3.80
CA VAL A 43 -4.12 3.00 -3.95
C VAL A 43 -4.92 3.70 -5.04
N LEU A 44 -5.40 4.90 -4.73
CA LEU A 44 -6.00 5.82 -5.69
C LEU A 44 -5.14 7.09 -5.69
N LEU A 45 -4.43 7.34 -6.78
CA LEU A 45 -3.65 8.56 -6.94
C LEU A 45 -4.58 9.74 -7.22
N ASN A 46 -4.17 10.94 -6.78
CA ASN A 46 -4.88 12.17 -7.11
C ASN A 46 -5.05 12.29 -8.63
N GLU A 47 -6.24 12.71 -9.07
CA GLU A 47 -6.66 12.81 -10.48
C GLU A 47 -6.71 11.49 -11.27
N ALA A 48 -6.37 10.34 -10.66
CA ALA A 48 -6.52 9.04 -11.31
C ALA A 48 -7.98 8.56 -11.27
N SER A 49 -8.40 7.90 -12.35
CA SER A 49 -9.73 7.27 -12.45
C SER A 49 -9.74 5.79 -12.06
N GLU A 50 -8.57 5.20 -11.82
CA GLU A 50 -8.40 3.77 -11.61
C GLU A 50 -7.69 3.46 -10.29
N TRP A 51 -8.21 2.44 -9.61
CA TRP A 51 -7.59 1.88 -8.41
C TRP A 51 -6.45 0.93 -8.75
N LEU A 52 -5.33 1.14 -8.09
CA LEU A 52 -4.19 0.22 -8.07
C LEU A 52 -4.37 -0.75 -6.91
N ASN A 53 -4.72 -2.00 -7.20
CA ASN A 53 -5.20 -2.95 -6.20
C ASN A 53 -4.12 -3.95 -5.74
N HIS A 54 -4.34 -4.55 -4.58
CA HIS A 54 -3.56 -5.69 -4.05
C HIS A 54 -2.07 -5.39 -3.84
N TYR A 55 -1.75 -4.19 -3.36
CA TYR A 55 -0.40 -3.86 -2.92
C TYR A 55 -0.15 -4.47 -1.54
N VAL A 56 1.12 -4.73 -1.24
CA VAL A 56 1.57 -5.20 0.07
C VAL A 56 2.65 -4.28 0.61
N ALA A 57 2.66 -4.12 1.93
CA ALA A 57 3.72 -3.42 2.63
C ALA A 57 5.03 -4.19 2.52
N TRP A 58 6.11 -3.49 2.19
CA TRP A 58 7.46 -4.05 2.09
C TRP A 58 8.46 -3.15 2.78
N ARG A 59 9.35 -3.75 3.58
CA ARG A 59 10.51 -3.07 4.15
C ARG A 59 11.56 -4.11 4.53
N LEU A 60 12.82 -3.84 4.18
CA LEU A 60 13.97 -4.59 4.68
C LEU A 60 14.73 -3.71 5.68
N ASP A 61 14.92 -4.20 6.91
CA ASP A 61 15.58 -3.48 8.01
C ASP A 61 14.95 -2.10 8.32
N LEU A 62 15.77 -1.08 8.53
CA LEU A 62 15.37 0.32 8.81
C LEU A 62 15.17 1.16 7.53
N SER A 63 15.00 0.51 6.38
CA SER A 63 14.72 1.22 5.12
C SER A 63 13.33 1.89 5.13
N SER A 64 13.06 2.74 4.14
CA SER A 64 11.72 3.31 3.96
C SER A 64 10.66 2.23 3.84
N LEU A 65 9.43 2.52 4.25
CA LEU A 65 8.28 1.64 3.98
C LEU A 65 7.86 1.79 2.52
N TRP A 66 7.57 0.66 1.86
CA TRP A 66 7.14 0.62 0.47
C TRP A 66 5.79 -0.08 0.34
N LEU A 67 5.03 0.31 -0.69
CA LEU A 67 3.95 -0.52 -1.24
C LEU A 67 4.45 -1.12 -2.54
N ILE A 68 4.41 -2.44 -2.64
CA ILE A 68 4.84 -3.17 -3.84
C ILE A 68 3.65 -3.94 -4.44
N PRO A 69 3.57 -4.06 -5.78
CA PRO A 69 2.49 -4.80 -6.41
C PRO A 69 2.61 -6.32 -6.19
N CYS A 70 1.48 -6.98 -5.93
CA CYS A 70 1.43 -8.44 -5.84
C CYS A 70 1.66 -9.13 -7.19
N ALA A 71 1.09 -8.59 -8.27
CA ALA A 71 1.06 -9.21 -9.61
C ALA A 71 2.31 -8.94 -10.48
N GLY A 72 3.30 -8.23 -9.95
CA GLY A 72 4.52 -7.87 -10.69
C GLY A 72 4.34 -6.79 -11.77
N SER A 73 3.13 -6.24 -11.93
CA SER A 73 2.82 -5.09 -12.77
C SER A 73 2.31 -3.92 -11.92
N GLY A 74 2.70 -2.70 -12.31
CA GLY A 74 2.38 -1.46 -11.61
C GLY A 74 3.62 -0.79 -11.00
N PRO A 75 3.51 0.50 -10.65
CA PRO A 75 4.58 1.24 -9.98
C PRO A 75 4.85 0.68 -8.58
N TYR A 76 6.04 0.94 -8.07
CA TYR A 76 6.34 0.78 -6.65
C TYR A 76 6.11 2.11 -5.96
N PHE A 77 5.59 2.12 -4.74
CA PHE A 77 5.45 3.37 -3.99
C PHE A 77 6.36 3.37 -2.79
N ARG A 78 7.20 4.40 -2.65
CA ARG A 78 7.88 4.69 -1.40
C ARG A 78 6.99 5.61 -0.57
N LEU A 79 6.75 5.26 0.70
CA LEU A 79 6.12 6.18 1.63
C LEU A 79 7.17 7.13 2.19
N SER A 80 6.91 8.43 2.06
CA SER A 80 7.71 9.50 2.65
C SER A 80 6.83 10.45 3.47
N SER A 81 7.44 11.45 4.09
CA SER A 81 6.70 12.53 4.78
C SER A 81 5.83 13.34 3.83
N ASP A 82 6.14 13.34 2.53
CA ASP A 82 5.45 14.12 1.51
C ASP A 82 4.31 13.35 0.85
N GLY A 83 4.22 12.03 1.09
CA GLY A 83 3.14 11.17 0.62
C GLY A 83 3.62 9.91 -0.08
N LEU A 84 2.96 9.55 -1.18
CA LEU A 84 3.30 8.41 -2.02
C LEU A 84 4.21 8.84 -3.16
N GLU A 85 5.43 8.32 -3.17
CA GLU A 85 6.38 8.58 -4.25
C GLU A 85 6.41 7.39 -5.23
N PRO A 86 5.87 7.53 -6.45
CA PRO A 86 5.93 6.48 -7.46
C PRO A 86 7.37 6.27 -7.92
N CYS A 87 7.77 5.01 -8.01
CA CYS A 87 9.09 4.54 -8.39
C CYS A 87 8.95 3.43 -9.44
N GLU A 88 9.74 3.52 -10.51
CA GLU A 88 9.77 2.50 -11.57
C GLU A 88 10.56 1.25 -11.15
N LEU A 89 11.56 1.43 -10.28
CA LEU A 89 12.44 0.35 -9.84
C LEU A 89 11.96 -0.25 -8.51
N PRO A 90 12.00 -1.58 -8.36
CA PRO A 90 11.68 -2.24 -7.10
C PRO A 90 12.72 -1.89 -6.02
N PRO A 91 12.34 -1.93 -4.73
CA PRO A 91 13.28 -1.79 -3.63
C PRO A 91 14.08 -3.07 -3.33
N PHE A 92 14.06 -4.06 -4.23
CA PHE A 92 14.71 -5.35 -4.11
C PHE A 92 15.35 -5.77 -5.42
N GLU A 93 16.45 -6.52 -5.35
CA GLU A 93 17.17 -7.06 -6.51
C GLU A 93 16.76 -8.50 -6.83
N THR A 94 16.28 -9.25 -5.83
CA THR A 94 15.97 -10.67 -5.95
C THR A 94 14.58 -11.02 -5.45
N GLY A 95 14.02 -12.13 -5.96
CA GLY A 95 12.74 -12.66 -5.47
C GLY A 95 12.78 -13.05 -3.98
N TYR A 96 13.95 -13.45 -3.47
CA TYR A 96 14.15 -13.72 -2.05
C TYR A 96 14.02 -12.44 -1.21
N GLN A 97 14.71 -11.36 -1.58
CA GLN A 97 14.58 -10.06 -0.91
C GLN A 97 13.16 -9.52 -0.98
N ARG A 98 12.49 -9.70 -2.13
CA ARG A 98 11.06 -9.38 -2.26
C ARG A 98 10.25 -10.10 -1.19
N TYR A 99 10.36 -11.42 -1.10
CA TYR A 99 9.58 -12.20 -0.13
C TYR A 99 9.93 -11.85 1.33
N ALA A 100 11.21 -11.74 1.64
CA ALA A 100 11.69 -11.51 3.01
C ALA A 100 11.28 -10.14 3.58
N GLY A 101 11.14 -9.12 2.73
CA GLY A 101 10.71 -7.80 3.16
C GLY A 101 9.20 -7.58 3.21
N ILE A 102 8.37 -8.53 2.73
CA ILE A 102 6.90 -8.38 2.81
C ILE A 102 6.47 -8.41 4.27
N MET A 103 5.82 -7.34 4.71
CA MET A 103 5.27 -7.22 6.07
C MET A 103 3.84 -7.77 6.09
N ARG A 104 3.67 -8.96 6.68
CA ARG A 104 2.35 -9.53 6.92
C ARG A 104 1.83 -9.06 8.28
N ALA A 105 0.80 -8.23 8.28
CA ALA A 105 0.16 -7.75 9.52
C ALA A 105 -0.33 -8.89 10.43
N ALA A 106 -0.66 -10.04 9.86
CA ALA A 106 -1.04 -11.25 10.60
C ALA A 106 0.11 -11.81 11.46
N GLU A 107 1.37 -11.57 11.06
CA GLU A 107 2.57 -12.03 11.76
C GLU A 107 3.13 -10.94 12.69
N LYS A 108 2.97 -9.66 12.32
CA LYS A 108 3.34 -8.48 13.14
C LYS A 108 2.25 -7.41 13.04
N PRO A 109 1.49 -7.12 14.11
CA PRO A 109 0.35 -6.22 14.06
C PRO A 109 0.73 -4.73 13.90
N SER A 110 2.02 -4.39 13.94
CA SER A 110 2.51 -3.04 13.71
C SER A 110 3.38 -2.96 12.44
N PHE A 111 3.15 -1.92 11.64
CA PHE A 111 4.03 -1.53 10.53
C PHE A 111 5.16 -0.57 10.98
N GLU A 112 5.41 -0.48 12.29
CA GLU A 112 6.36 0.44 12.89
C GLU A 112 7.78 0.16 12.42
N GLY A 113 8.50 1.20 11.97
CA GLY A 113 9.95 1.17 11.87
C GLY A 113 10.52 1.22 13.28
N GLY A 114 11.39 0.28 13.64
CA GLY A 114 12.05 0.31 14.93
C GLY A 114 12.79 1.65 15.10
N TYR A 115 12.57 2.30 16.24
CA TYR A 115 13.36 3.46 16.67
C TYR A 115 14.83 3.08 16.89
#